data_AF-A0A975Y0K8-F1
#
_entry.id   AF-A0A975Y0K8-F1
#
_cell.length_a   1.000
_cell.length_b   1.000
_cell.length_c   1.000
_cell.angle_alpha   90.00
_cell.angle_beta   90.00
_cell.angle_gamma   90.00
#
_symmetry.space_group_name_H-M   'P 1'
#
loop_
_entity.id
_entity.type
_entity.pdbx_description
1 polymer ?
#
loop_
_entity_poly.entity_id
_entity_poly.type
_entity_poly.pdbx_seq_one_letter_code
_entity_poly.pdbx_strand_id
1 'polypeptide(L)' 'MFGSQFMPCRDCGASVDQHDPAEHVCDPEELVDFHLFALRSEVERLEEGVIAYLDSPAGRFERWQAARVVRGTAS' A
#
# COMPACT_ATOMS: atom_id res chain seq x y z
N MET A 1 28.66 -9.70 19.44
CA MET A 1 27.41 -8.97 19.11
C MET A 1 26.27 -9.77 19.69
N PHE A 2 25.55 -9.24 20.67
CA PHE A 2 24.31 -9.85 21.13
C PHE A 2 23.25 -9.53 20.08
N GLY A 3 22.82 -10.54 19.32
CA GLY A 3 21.68 -10.37 18.42
C GLY A 3 20.44 -10.05 19.24
N SER A 4 19.60 -9.13 18.77
CA SER A 4 18.30 -8.91 19.40
C SER A 4 17.58 -10.24 19.49
N GLN A 5 17.17 -10.66 20.69
CA GLN A 5 16.39 -11.88 20.85
C GLN A 5 15.00 -11.74 20.19
N PHE A 6 14.55 -10.50 19.98
CA PHE A 6 13.30 -10.21 19.30
C PHE A 6 13.55 -9.69 17.89
N MET A 7 12.88 -10.31 16.92
CA MET A 7 12.90 -9.94 15.50
C MET A 7 11.48 -9.67 15.01
N PRO A 8 11.28 -8.68 14.12
CA PRO A 8 9.95 -8.41 13.59
C PRO A 8 9.46 -9.59 12.74
N CYS A 9 8.23 -10.01 12.99
CA CYS A 9 7.52 -10.96 12.14
C CYS A 9 7.38 -10.36 10.74
N ARG A 10 7.72 -11.15 9.71
CA ARG A 10 7.62 -10.69 8.31
C ARG A 10 6.18 -10.54 7.82
N ASP A 11 5.24 -11.20 8.51
CA ASP A 11 3.85 -11.31 8.09
C ASP A 11 2.98 -10.23 8.78
N CYS A 12 3.24 -9.90 10.06
CA CYS A 12 2.45 -8.92 10.82
C CYS A 12 3.29 -7.80 11.50
N GLY A 13 4.62 -7.81 11.39
CA GLY A 13 5.49 -6.81 12.01
C GLY A 13 5.68 -6.91 13.52
N ALA A 14 4.95 -7.80 14.22
CA ALA A 14 5.06 -8.00 15.66
C ALA A 14 6.48 -8.41 16.08
N SER A 15 6.93 -7.97 17.25
CA SER A 15 8.26 -8.30 17.79
C SER A 15 8.24 -9.70 18.41
N VAL A 16 8.81 -10.70 17.74
CA VAL A 16 8.74 -12.13 18.12
C VAL A 16 10.08 -12.62 18.66
N ASP A 17 10.07 -13.42 19.73
CA ASP A 17 11.29 -14.06 20.24
C ASP A 17 11.78 -15.13 19.25
N GLN A 18 13.04 -15.02 18.84
CA GLN A 18 13.66 -15.93 17.90
C GLN A 18 13.93 -17.34 18.46
N HIS A 19 13.90 -17.50 19.79
CA HIS A 19 14.15 -18.79 20.44
C HIS A 19 12.87 -19.62 20.64
N ASP A 20 11.69 -19.01 20.50
CA ASP A 20 10.41 -19.72 20.48
C ASP A 20 9.44 -19.13 19.43
N PRO A 21 9.76 -19.26 18.13
CA PRO A 21 8.92 -18.73 17.06
C PRO A 21 7.60 -19.47 16.87
N ALA A 22 7.41 -20.64 17.51
CA ALA A 22 6.22 -21.48 17.34
C ALA A 22 5.00 -20.98 18.14
N GLU A 23 5.21 -20.12 19.15
CA GLU A 23 4.13 -19.56 19.96
C GLU A 23 3.43 -18.36 19.28
N HIS A 24 4.09 -17.71 18.31
CA HIS A 24 3.51 -16.55 17.62
C HIS A 24 2.43 -16.95 16.62
N VAL A 25 1.21 -16.47 16.85
CA VAL A 25 0.12 -16.44 15.88
C VAL A 25 -0.15 -14.98 15.54
N CYS A 26 -0.15 -14.63 14.26
CA CYS A 26 -0.45 -13.28 13.83
C CYS A 26 -1.90 -12.91 14.19
N ASP A 27 -2.08 -11.77 14.86
CA ASP A 27 -3.41 -11.18 15.05
C ASP A 27 -3.88 -10.60 13.70
N PRO A 28 -5.05 -11.04 13.18
CA PRO A 28 -5.61 -10.49 11.95
C PRO A 28 -5.84 -8.96 11.98
N GLU A 29 -6.09 -8.35 13.14
CA GLU A 29 -6.27 -6.91 13.26
C GLU A 29 -4.93 -6.17 13.10
N GLU A 30 -3.85 -6.65 13.73
CA GLU A 30 -2.50 -6.08 13.59
C GLU A 30 -1.92 -6.25 12.18
N LEU A 31 -2.34 -7.31 11.47
CA LEU A 31 -1.98 -7.59 10.08
C LEU A 31 -2.42 -6.47 9.12
N VAL A 32 -3.62 -5.93 9.31
CA VAL A 32 -4.14 -4.86 8.46
C VAL A 32 -3.33 -3.58 8.67
N ASP A 33 -3.05 -3.22 9.92
CA ASP A 33 -2.26 -2.03 10.25
C ASP A 33 -0.82 -2.14 9.72
N PHE A 34 -0.21 -3.32 9.83
CA PHE A 34 1.12 -3.59 9.30
C PHE A 34 1.17 -3.43 7.77
N HIS A 35 0.21 -4.02 7.05
CA HIS A 35 0.16 -3.90 5.59
C HIS A 35 -0.14 -2.46 5.14
N LEU A 36 -1.05 -1.75 5.82
CA LEU A 36 -1.31 -0.33 5.53
C LEU A 36 -0.05 0.52 5.74
N PHE A 37 0.70 0.27 6.81
CA PHE A 37 1.96 0.96 7.07
C PHE A 37 3.01 0.64 5.99
N ALA A 38 3.21 -0.63 5.66
CA ALA A 38 4.19 -1.07 4.67
C ALA A 38 3.89 -0.51 3.27
N LEU A 39 2.62 -0.45 2.88
CA LEU A 39 2.18 0.02 1.56
C LEU A 39 2.11 1.54 1.45
N ARG A 40 2.14 2.28 2.57
CA ARG A 40 1.95 3.74 2.56
C ARG A 40 2.87 4.46 1.58
N SER A 41 4.16 4.14 1.58
CA SER A 41 5.12 4.75 0.66
C SER A 41 4.87 4.39 -0.81
N GLU A 42 4.31 3.21 -1.07
CA GLU A 42 3.97 2.75 -2.42
C GLU A 42 2.71 3.43 -2.93
N VAL A 43 1.72 3.60 -2.07
CA VAL A 43 0.52 4.38 -2.33
C VAL A 43 0.88 5.83 -2.63
N GLU A 44 1.73 6.46 -1.82
CA GLU A 44 2.20 7.84 -2.04
C GLU A 44 2.88 7.98 -3.42
N ARG A 45 3.78 7.04 -3.78
CA ARG A 45 4.41 7.03 -5.12
C ARG A 45 3.41 6.84 -6.25
N LEU A 46 2.41 5.98 -6.06
CA LEU A 46 1.34 5.77 -7.03
C LEU A 46 0.53 7.05 -7.23
N GLU A 47 0.13 7.71 -6.14
CA GLU A 47 -0.64 8.95 -6.17
C GLU A 47 0.13 10.05 -6.92
N GLU A 48 1.40 10.25 -6.60
CA GLU A 48 2.27 11.19 -7.30
C GLU A 48 2.37 10.86 -8.80
N GLY A 49 2.53 9.58 -9.14
CA GLY A 49 2.59 9.10 -10.52
C GLY A 49 1.29 9.36 -11.29
N VAL A 50 0.14 9.10 -10.66
CA VAL A 50 -1.19 9.38 -11.24
C VAL A 50 -1.37 10.88 -11.47
N ILE A 51 -1.05 11.72 -10.48
CA ILE A 51 -1.16 13.17 -10.62
C ILE A 51 -0.28 13.66 -11.78
N ALA A 52 0.99 13.26 -11.80
CA ALA A 52 1.94 13.64 -12.85
C ALA A 52 1.45 13.19 -14.24
N TYR A 53 0.94 11.97 -14.34
CA TYR A 53 0.36 11.45 -15.58
C TYR A 53 -0.86 12.26 -16.02
N LEU A 54 -1.81 12.52 -15.12
CA LEU A 54 -3.01 13.30 -15.44
C LEU A 54 -2.67 14.72 -15.88
N ASP A 55 -1.58 15.31 -15.38
CA ASP A 55 -1.06 16.62 -15.78
C ASP A 55 -0.20 16.61 -17.05
N SER A 56 0.09 15.44 -17.60
CA SER A 56 0.69 15.33 -18.93
C SER A 56 -0.33 15.71 -20.03
N PRO A 57 0.13 16.06 -21.25
CA PRO A 57 -0.76 16.26 -22.38
C PRO A 57 -1.66 15.05 -22.69
N ALA A 58 -1.13 13.83 -22.56
CA ALA A 58 -1.88 12.59 -22.78
C ALA A 58 -2.97 12.41 -21.71
N GLY A 59 -2.61 12.54 -20.44
CA GLY A 59 -3.57 12.41 -19.34
C GLY A 59 -4.67 13.48 -19.37
N ARG A 60 -4.36 14.71 -19.78
CA ARG A 60 -5.38 15.75 -20.02
C ARG A 60 -6.35 15.38 -21.14
N PHE A 61 -5.84 14.81 -22.24
CA PHE A 61 -6.67 14.34 -23.34
C PHE A 61 -7.58 13.19 -22.90
N GLU A 62 -7.04 12.20 -22.20
CA GLU A 62 -7.82 11.06 -21.69
C GLU A 62 -8.89 11.50 -20.68
N ARG A 63 -8.58 12.43 -19.77
CA ARG A 63 -9.58 13.06 -18.88
C ARG A 63 -10.71 13.72 -19.65
N TRP A 64 -10.37 14.50 -20.69
CA TRP A 64 -11.37 15.16 -21.54
C TRP A 64 -12.24 14.17 -22.29
N GLN A 65 -11.65 13.08 -22.80
CA GLN A 65 -12.37 12.03 -23.51
C GLN A 65 -13.31 11.27 -22.57
N ALA A 66 -12.83 10.85 -21.40
CA ALA A 66 -13.62 10.15 -20.40
C ALA A 66 -14.84 10.98 -19.95
N ALA A 67 -14.65 12.29 -19.71
CA ALA A 67 -15.74 13.20 -19.34
C ALA A 67 -16.84 13.28 -20.42
N ARG A 68 -16.49 13.05 -21.70
CA ARG A 68 -17.46 13.04 -22.81
C ARG A 68 -18.15 11.70 -22.97
N VAL A 69 -17.45 10.59 -22.75
CA VAL A 69 -18.07 9.26 -22.76
C VAL A 69 -19.12 9.16 -21.65
N VAL A 70 -18.78 9.56 -20.42
CA VAL A 70 -19.70 9.53 -19.27
C VAL A 70 -20.94 10.41 -19.51
N ARG A 71 -20.77 11.59 -20.11
CA ARG A 71 -21.90 12.47 -20.47
C ARG A 71 -22.71 11.92 -21.65
N GLY A 72 -22.07 11.23 -22.59
CA GLY A 72 -22.72 10.62 -23.76
C GLY A 72 -23.54 9.37 -23.42
N THR A 73 -23.18 8.64 -22.37
CA THR A 73 -23.99 7.52 -21.83
C THR A 73 -25.18 7.96 -20.97
N ALA A 74 -25.32 9.27 -20.72
CA ALA A 74 -26.43 9.86 -19.97
C ALA A 74 -27.51 10.49 -20.86
N SER A 75 -27.53 10.19 -22.17
CA SER A 75 -28.61 10.54 -23.11
C SER A 75 -29.26 9.29 -23.68
#